data_AF-A0A062V695-F1
#
_entry.id   AF-A0A062V695-F1
#
_cell.length_a   1.000
_cell.length_b   1.000
_cell.length_c   1.000
_cell.angle_alpha   90.00
_cell.angle_beta   90.00
_cell.angle_gamma   90.00
#
_symmetry.space_group_name_H-M   'P 1'
#
loop_
_entity.id
_entity.type
_entity.pdbx_description
1 polymer ?
#
loop_
_entity_poly.entity_id
_entity_poly.type
_entity_poly.pdbx_seq_one_letter_code
_entity_poly.pdbx_strand_id
1 'polypeptide(L)'
;MSITINFAKDRYSLYGLRSFLIKYGIDLTSTDQRSQIRFVSFNHNRISLKNITGWIELGNERLPVFRAPLDLADEGDALLTYSGGNRKYPCAVTAGEDIIIGLDIFGHIGYSLSGYLEKIWMHIGGEKNGIVNIPFADYYGEILFNSLLNAHKRSNLPLVHKAFWPDGKRFAVCLTHDVDEIKKLYQWITYPLRFAARYDLRGIYNQSSSFIHKIRGKEPYWTFERIMELESKLGVRSSFFFLNETGKVKLLDKKTWRHSGRRYSFNDPKVASMIKELHSKGWDVGLHGSFYSHNDFEKIQKEKEALEGALGSEVHGIRQHNLNLSIPQTWLHQERAGLEYDTTLGFNNCIGFRWGTCFPFRPFYAHEDRALSILEIPLVIEDLPFYRYKNPCVEGLKVLGEVERSGGVGTLLWHHSVFNDYEFPGWSAHYEKMIEYCKKKNAWVTSAREISRWWIWREKTSFEWDYEGTCLRIIPYPKEKNHFLNVYPPEKMIVKKISNARVTGTNGDLFSIRTDSLRNNECVEIEFTEWNHGN
;
A
#
# COMPACT_ATOMS: atom_id res chain seq x y z
N MET A 1 -22.93 -5.59 19.22
CA MET A 1 -21.92 -5.22 20.23
C MET A 1 -21.85 -3.70 20.26
N SER A 2 -22.20 -3.00 21.34
CA SER A 2 -22.18 -1.52 21.33
C SER A 2 -20.76 -0.99 21.50
N ILE A 3 -20.21 -0.41 20.44
CA ILE A 3 -18.94 0.32 20.50
C ILE A 3 -19.24 1.76 20.88
N THR A 4 -18.90 2.14 22.11
CA THR A 4 -19.01 3.54 22.55
C THR A 4 -17.71 4.25 22.18
N ILE A 5 -17.69 4.86 20.99
CA ILE A 5 -16.51 5.59 20.51
C ILE A 5 -16.49 7.01 21.08
N ASN A 6 -15.93 7.18 22.28
CA ASN A 6 -15.64 8.48 22.87
C ASN A 6 -14.19 8.88 22.55
N PHE A 7 -13.94 9.38 21.34
CA PHE A 7 -12.62 9.82 20.88
C PHE A 7 -12.58 11.33 20.61
N ALA A 8 -11.38 11.88 20.43
CA ALA A 8 -11.20 13.28 20.05
C ALA A 8 -11.93 13.57 18.73
N LYS A 9 -12.95 14.43 18.75
CA LYS A 9 -13.73 14.80 17.55
C LYS A 9 -12.99 15.76 16.61
N ASP A 10 -11.67 15.76 16.62
CA ASP A 10 -10.90 16.55 15.66
C ASP A 10 -10.92 15.89 14.28
N ARG A 11 -10.72 16.71 13.24
CA ARG A 11 -10.85 16.25 11.85
C ARG A 11 -9.91 15.11 11.46
N TYR A 12 -8.71 15.06 12.05
CA TYR A 12 -7.75 13.99 11.72
C TYR A 12 -8.18 12.68 12.35
N SER A 13 -8.62 12.71 13.59
CA SER A 13 -9.16 11.51 14.24
C SER A 13 -10.43 11.01 13.54
N LEU A 14 -11.32 11.91 13.08
CA LEU A 14 -12.47 11.53 12.25
C LEU A 14 -12.06 10.89 10.93
N TYR A 15 -11.04 11.45 10.26
CA TYR A 15 -10.46 10.85 9.06
C TYR A 15 -9.83 9.47 9.36
N GLY A 16 -9.12 9.31 10.47
CA GLY A 16 -8.56 8.02 10.89
C GLY A 16 -9.62 6.96 11.14
N LEU A 17 -10.75 7.32 11.76
CA LEU A 17 -11.91 6.44 11.90
C LEU A 17 -12.47 6.04 10.53
N ARG A 18 -12.69 7.00 9.62
CA ARG A 18 -13.16 6.71 8.25
C ARG A 18 -12.20 5.78 7.51
N SER A 19 -10.88 6.00 7.61
CA SER A 19 -9.86 5.15 7.00
C SER A 19 -9.88 3.73 7.57
N PHE A 20 -10.06 3.57 8.88
CA PHE A 20 -10.24 2.26 9.51
C PHE A 20 -11.49 1.54 8.97
N LEU A 21 -12.64 2.23 8.93
CA LEU A 21 -13.90 1.68 8.42
C LEU A 21 -13.79 1.27 6.95
N ILE A 22 -13.17 2.10 6.11
CA ILE A 22 -12.91 1.78 4.70
C ILE A 22 -11.98 0.57 4.59
N LYS A 23 -10.87 0.57 5.35
CA LYS A 23 -9.87 -0.50 5.31
C LYS A 23 -10.47 -1.84 5.67
N TYR A 24 -11.29 -1.95 6.70
CA TYR A 24 -11.85 -3.24 7.12
C TYR A 24 -13.23 -3.54 6.50
N GLY A 25 -13.98 -2.52 6.08
CA GLY A 25 -15.33 -2.67 5.58
C GLY A 25 -16.28 -3.24 6.62
N ILE A 26 -16.14 -2.81 7.88
CA ILE A 26 -16.97 -3.23 9.01
C ILE A 26 -17.99 -2.14 9.31
N ASP A 27 -19.22 -2.54 9.60
CA ASP A 27 -20.21 -1.66 10.19
C ASP A 27 -20.12 -1.70 11.73
N LEU A 28 -19.87 -0.55 12.35
CA LEU A 28 -19.77 -0.42 13.82
C LEU A 28 -21.14 -0.15 14.48
N THR A 29 -22.23 -0.12 13.72
CA THR A 29 -23.58 0.21 14.24
C THR A 29 -24.34 -0.99 14.83
N SER A 30 -23.75 -2.20 14.89
CA SER A 30 -24.46 -3.38 15.39
C SER A 30 -24.72 -3.31 16.91
N THR A 31 -25.99 -3.14 17.28
CA THR A 31 -26.48 -3.01 18.66
C THR A 31 -26.63 -4.38 19.32
N ASP A 32 -25.60 -4.80 20.05
CA ASP A 32 -25.72 -5.89 21.04
C ASP A 32 -25.06 -5.38 22.32
N GLN A 33 -25.79 -5.36 23.42
CA GLN A 33 -25.40 -4.65 24.64
C GLN A 33 -24.49 -5.50 25.57
N ARG A 34 -24.10 -6.71 25.15
CA ARG A 34 -23.38 -7.68 26.01
C ARG A 34 -21.91 -7.36 26.27
N SER A 35 -21.22 -6.67 25.37
CA SER A 35 -19.81 -6.26 25.51
C SER A 35 -19.54 -4.90 24.88
N GLN A 36 -18.75 -4.03 25.52
CA GLN A 36 -18.39 -2.71 24.97
C GLN A 36 -16.88 -2.56 24.77
N ILE A 37 -16.49 -1.99 23.62
CA ILE A 37 -15.18 -1.34 23.48
C ILE A 37 -15.37 0.12 23.83
N ARG A 38 -14.69 0.57 24.89
CA ARG A 38 -14.73 1.95 25.37
C ARG A 38 -13.41 2.64 25.08
N PHE A 39 -13.47 3.71 24.28
CA PHE A 39 -12.37 4.64 24.14
C PHE A 39 -12.45 5.69 25.25
N VAL A 40 -11.36 5.91 25.97
CA VAL A 40 -11.33 6.95 26.99
C VAL A 40 -11.08 8.30 26.32
N SER A 41 -11.88 9.31 26.68
CA SER A 41 -11.84 10.63 26.04
C SER A 41 -10.48 11.30 26.26
N PHE A 42 -9.88 11.80 25.18
CA PHE A 42 -8.63 12.56 25.22
C PHE A 42 -8.92 14.05 25.42
N ASN A 43 -8.29 14.66 26.41
CA ASN A 43 -8.16 16.12 26.45
C ASN A 43 -7.32 16.58 25.24
N HIS A 44 -7.65 17.75 24.67
CA HIS A 44 -7.15 18.31 23.40
C HIS A 44 -5.63 18.60 23.30
N ASN A 45 -4.77 17.87 24.01
CA ASN A 45 -3.32 17.99 23.86
C ASN A 45 -2.91 17.57 22.45
N ARG A 46 -2.35 18.52 21.70
CA ARG A 46 -1.92 18.33 20.30
C ARG A 46 -0.91 17.18 20.20
N ILE A 47 -0.98 16.42 19.09
CA ILE A 47 0.05 15.42 18.75
C ILE A 47 1.41 16.10 18.65
N SER A 48 2.46 15.42 19.15
CA SER A 48 3.84 15.86 18.98
C SER A 48 4.22 15.83 17.50
N LEU A 49 4.67 16.97 17.00
CA LEU A 49 5.12 17.16 15.62
C LEU A 49 6.64 17.01 15.43
N LYS A 50 7.37 16.87 16.54
CA LYS A 50 8.83 16.91 16.54
C LYS A 50 9.43 15.59 16.99
N ASN A 51 8.80 14.94 17.96
CA ASN A 51 9.39 13.78 18.66
C ASN A 51 8.36 12.67 18.85
N ILE A 52 8.86 11.44 18.93
CA ILE A 52 8.12 10.29 19.44
C ILE A 52 8.04 10.42 20.96
N THR A 53 6.85 10.29 21.54
CA THR A 53 6.64 10.46 22.98
C THR A 53 6.95 9.18 23.76
N GLY A 54 6.83 8.03 23.10
CA GLY A 54 7.10 6.71 23.64
C GLY A 54 6.74 5.62 22.64
N TRP A 55 6.57 4.40 23.15
CA TRP A 55 6.39 3.21 22.34
C TRP A 55 5.28 2.32 22.91
N ILE A 56 4.50 1.68 22.03
CA ILE A 56 3.67 0.54 22.42
C ILE A 56 4.45 -0.73 22.11
N GLU A 57 4.55 -1.63 23.10
CA GLU A 57 5.08 -2.98 22.92
C GLU A 57 3.96 -3.86 22.32
N LEU A 58 4.13 -4.33 21.07
CA LEU A 58 3.18 -5.19 20.37
C LEU A 58 3.90 -6.44 19.88
N GLY A 59 3.89 -7.51 20.69
CA GLY A 59 4.69 -8.70 20.43
C GLY A 59 6.18 -8.35 20.39
N ASN A 60 6.84 -8.63 19.26
CA ASN A 60 8.25 -8.31 19.03
C ASN A 60 8.46 -6.90 18.43
N GLU A 61 7.39 -6.19 18.09
CA GLU A 61 7.44 -4.88 17.45
C GLU A 61 7.25 -3.75 18.47
N ARG A 62 7.77 -2.57 18.11
CA ARG A 62 7.60 -1.34 18.89
C ARG A 62 6.95 -0.26 18.03
N LEU A 63 5.74 0.15 18.40
CA LEU A 63 5.00 1.18 17.67
C LEU A 63 5.36 2.58 18.18
N PRO A 64 5.74 3.52 17.31
CA PRO A 64 6.04 4.88 17.72
C PRO A 64 4.76 5.64 18.09
N VAL A 65 4.70 6.14 19.32
CA VAL A 65 3.57 6.92 19.84
C VAL A 65 3.85 8.41 19.67
N PHE A 66 2.89 9.15 19.13
CA PHE A 66 3.00 10.61 18.91
C PHE A 66 2.15 11.43 19.90
N ARG A 67 1.23 10.78 20.59
CA ARG A 67 0.46 11.32 21.72
C ARG A 67 0.44 10.25 22.81
N ALA A 68 1.05 10.54 23.95
CA ALA A 68 1.08 9.61 25.07
C ALA A 68 -0.36 9.16 25.43
N PRO A 69 -0.58 7.84 25.59
CA PRO A 69 -1.89 7.32 25.96
C PRO A 69 -2.20 7.64 27.42
N LEU A 70 -3.44 7.36 27.83
CA LEU A 70 -3.84 7.40 29.23
C LEU A 70 -3.27 6.19 29.99
N ASP A 71 -2.92 6.43 31.25
CA ASP A 71 -2.52 5.39 32.19
C ASP A 71 -3.77 4.68 32.72
N LEU A 72 -3.83 3.37 32.54
CA LEU A 72 -4.94 2.50 32.92
C LEU A 72 -4.53 1.47 33.98
N ALA A 73 -3.46 1.73 34.76
CA ALA A 73 -2.93 0.76 35.73
C ALA A 73 -3.97 0.21 36.72
N ASP A 74 -4.96 1.03 37.08
CA ASP A 74 -5.98 0.69 38.08
C ASP A 74 -7.32 0.24 37.45
N GLU A 75 -7.39 0.11 36.12
CA GLU A 75 -8.65 -0.10 35.39
C GLU A 75 -8.90 -1.56 34.99
N GLY A 76 -7.88 -2.43 35.02
CA GLY A 76 -8.02 -3.85 34.69
C GLY A 76 -6.73 -4.54 34.24
N ASP A 77 -6.86 -5.70 33.63
CA ASP A 77 -5.72 -6.52 33.18
C ASP A 77 -5.10 -5.95 31.89
N ALA A 78 -3.78 -5.73 31.90
CA ALA A 78 -3.05 -5.12 30.80
C ALA A 78 -3.15 -5.92 29.48
N LEU A 79 -3.63 -5.26 28.42
CA LEU A 79 -3.59 -5.75 27.04
C LEU A 79 -2.46 -5.12 26.23
N LEU A 80 -2.21 -3.82 26.43
CA LEU A 80 -1.12 -3.09 25.76
C LEU A 80 -0.38 -2.25 26.79
N THR A 81 0.95 -2.23 26.68
CA THR A 81 1.80 -1.44 27.57
C THR A 81 2.50 -0.33 26.80
N TYR A 82 2.43 0.87 27.34
CA TYR A 82 3.17 2.03 26.87
C TYR A 82 4.49 2.14 27.63
N SER A 83 5.57 2.51 26.93
CA SER A 83 6.85 2.88 27.51
C SER A 83 7.38 4.20 26.92
N GLY A 84 7.65 5.20 27.77
CA GLY A 84 8.15 6.49 27.32
C GLY A 84 8.80 7.29 28.45
N GLY A 85 10.03 7.76 28.23
CA GLY A 85 10.86 8.33 29.29
C GLY A 85 11.04 7.33 30.43
N ASN A 86 10.77 7.76 31.67
CA ASN A 86 10.81 6.90 32.86
C ASN A 86 9.46 6.27 33.22
N ARG A 87 8.47 6.34 32.32
CA ARG A 87 7.12 5.82 32.57
C ARG A 87 6.88 4.54 31.77
N LYS A 88 6.32 3.53 32.44
CA LYS A 88 5.79 2.31 31.82
C LYS A 88 4.47 1.97 32.50
N TYR A 89 3.39 1.87 31.73
CA TYR A 89 2.04 1.65 32.25
C TYR A 89 1.12 1.02 31.20
N PRO A 90 0.07 0.28 31.60
CA PRO A 90 -0.91 -0.24 30.67
C PRO A 90 -1.75 0.88 30.08
N CYS A 91 -2.01 0.78 28.78
CA CYS A 91 -2.72 1.78 27.97
C CYS A 91 -3.89 1.20 27.18
N ALA A 92 -4.05 -0.12 27.22
CA ALA A 92 -5.31 -0.80 26.95
C ALA A 92 -5.44 -1.92 27.98
N VAL A 93 -6.65 -2.12 28.51
CA VAL A 93 -6.93 -3.12 29.55
C VAL A 93 -8.23 -3.87 29.28
N THR A 94 -8.35 -5.06 29.84
CA THR A 94 -9.62 -5.79 29.97
C THR A 94 -10.22 -5.48 31.35
N ALA A 95 -11.45 -4.99 31.38
CA ALA A 95 -12.20 -4.70 32.61
C ALA A 95 -13.51 -5.50 32.61
N GLY A 96 -13.47 -6.72 33.15
CA GLY A 96 -14.57 -7.68 33.01
C GLY A 96 -14.77 -8.09 31.54
N GLU A 97 -15.96 -7.83 30.99
CA GLU A 97 -16.28 -8.07 29.57
C GLU A 97 -15.94 -6.89 28.65
N ASP A 98 -15.53 -5.76 29.21
CA ASP A 98 -15.19 -4.57 28.43
C ASP A 98 -13.70 -4.53 28.08
N ILE A 99 -13.41 -3.90 26.96
CA ILE A 99 -12.05 -3.50 26.57
C ILE A 99 -11.97 -1.98 26.65
N ILE A 100 -11.07 -1.47 27.49
CA ILE A 100 -10.83 -0.04 27.67
C ILE A 100 -9.53 0.32 26.95
N ILE A 101 -9.61 1.25 25.98
CA ILE A 101 -8.46 1.70 25.19
C ILE A 101 -8.17 3.17 25.52
N GLY A 102 -7.01 3.40 26.15
CA GLY A 102 -6.46 4.71 26.48
C GLY A 102 -5.53 5.27 25.42
N LEU A 103 -5.38 4.59 24.28
CA LEU A 103 -4.59 5.00 23.11
C LEU A 103 -5.49 5.63 22.03
N ASP A 104 -5.09 6.80 21.53
CA ASP A 104 -5.82 7.49 20.45
C ASP A 104 -5.52 6.87 19.08
N ILE A 105 -6.06 5.67 18.83
CA ILE A 105 -5.84 4.90 17.61
C ILE A 105 -6.20 5.73 16.36
N PHE A 106 -7.36 6.39 16.38
CA PHE A 106 -7.85 7.13 15.22
C PHE A 106 -7.02 8.39 14.95
N GLY A 107 -6.58 9.09 15.99
CA GLY A 107 -5.60 10.15 15.84
C GLY A 107 -4.32 9.62 15.17
N HIS A 108 -3.70 8.58 15.71
CA HIS A 108 -2.45 8.05 15.14
C HIS A 108 -2.59 7.65 13.66
N ILE A 109 -3.69 7.00 13.28
CA ILE A 109 -3.98 6.67 11.88
C ILE A 109 -4.17 7.95 11.04
N GLY A 110 -5.07 8.84 11.45
CA GLY A 110 -5.46 10.00 10.65
C GLY A 110 -4.36 11.05 10.51
N TYR A 111 -3.54 11.26 11.53
CA TYR A 111 -2.39 12.16 11.47
C TYR A 111 -1.25 11.57 10.62
N SER A 112 -1.09 10.25 10.60
CA SER A 112 -0.16 9.60 9.67
C SER A 112 -0.63 9.74 8.22
N LEU A 113 -1.87 9.34 7.93
CA LEU A 113 -2.44 9.29 6.58
C LEU A 113 -2.82 10.66 6.00
N SER A 114 -2.63 11.74 6.74
CA SER A 114 -2.80 13.13 6.27
C SER A 114 -1.47 13.82 5.98
N GLY A 115 -0.35 13.13 6.17
CA GLY A 115 0.98 13.70 6.02
C GLY A 115 1.39 14.66 7.12
N TYR A 116 0.59 14.78 8.18
CA TYR A 116 0.89 15.64 9.31
C TYR A 116 2.22 15.25 9.98
N LEU A 117 2.56 13.96 9.94
CA LEU A 117 3.81 13.43 10.48
C LEU A 117 5.03 13.61 9.55
N GLU A 118 4.91 14.17 8.35
CA GLU A 118 6.08 14.38 7.45
C GLU A 118 7.19 15.20 8.09
N LYS A 119 6.82 16.18 8.94
CA LYS A 119 7.78 17.00 9.68
C LYS A 119 8.64 16.18 10.63
N ILE A 120 8.15 15.03 11.10
CA ILE A 120 8.88 14.18 12.03
C ILE A 120 10.16 13.66 11.39
N TRP A 121 10.13 13.29 10.10
CA TRP A 121 11.27 12.74 9.37
C TRP A 121 12.47 13.67 9.27
N MET A 122 12.25 14.98 9.46
CA MET A 122 13.31 15.99 9.51
C MET A 122 13.98 16.07 10.89
N HIS A 123 13.32 15.58 11.93
CA HIS A 123 13.74 15.71 13.33
C HIS A 123 14.19 14.37 13.94
N ILE A 124 13.63 13.23 13.48
CA ILE A 124 14.02 11.90 13.97
C ILE A 124 15.26 11.40 13.23
N GLY A 125 16.35 11.24 13.98
CA GLY A 125 17.64 10.75 13.50
C GLY A 125 17.70 9.22 13.46
N GLY A 126 18.56 8.62 14.29
CA GLY A 126 18.86 7.17 14.26
C GLY A 126 17.66 6.23 14.44
N GLU A 127 16.60 6.67 15.11
CA GLU A 127 15.36 5.89 15.30
C GLU A 127 14.59 5.66 13.98
N LYS A 128 14.84 6.48 12.96
CA LYS A 128 14.19 6.38 11.65
C LYS A 128 14.36 5.00 11.02
N ASN A 129 15.56 4.41 11.11
CA ASN A 129 15.85 3.13 10.47
C ASN A 129 15.03 1.95 11.02
N GLY A 130 14.56 2.05 12.27
CA GLY A 130 13.66 1.05 12.85
C GLY A 130 12.20 1.27 12.42
N ILE A 131 11.75 2.52 12.40
CA ILE A 131 10.34 2.87 12.18
C ILE A 131 9.92 2.70 10.72
N VAL A 132 10.79 3.05 9.77
CA VAL A 132 10.44 3.01 8.34
C VAL A 132 10.08 1.60 7.87
N ASN A 133 10.56 0.55 8.55
CA ASN A 133 10.25 -0.83 8.19
C ASN A 133 8.98 -1.36 8.89
N ILE A 134 8.28 -0.53 9.68
CA ILE A 134 7.09 -0.92 10.43
C ILE A 134 5.88 -0.18 9.85
N PRO A 135 4.83 -0.87 9.38
CA PRO A 135 3.59 -0.24 8.95
C PRO A 135 2.75 0.14 10.18
N PHE A 136 3.26 1.06 11.00
CA PHE A 136 2.70 1.38 12.31
C PHE A 136 1.25 1.90 12.27
N ALA A 137 0.85 2.62 11.21
CA ALA A 137 -0.53 3.07 11.04
C ALA A 137 -1.47 1.87 10.82
N ASP A 138 -1.00 0.83 10.13
CA ASP A 138 -1.75 -0.41 9.97
C ASP A 138 -1.85 -1.19 11.28
N TYR A 139 -0.78 -1.22 12.08
CA TYR A 139 -0.76 -1.87 13.39
C TYR A 139 -1.67 -1.17 14.41
N TYR A 140 -1.83 0.16 14.33
CA TYR A 140 -2.85 0.85 15.11
C TYR A 140 -4.27 0.38 14.76
N GLY A 141 -4.57 0.20 13.47
CA GLY A 141 -5.85 -0.38 13.06
C GLY A 141 -6.00 -1.85 13.48
N GLU A 142 -4.92 -2.64 13.42
CA GLU A 142 -4.89 -4.05 13.86
C GLU A 142 -5.25 -4.18 15.35
N ILE A 143 -4.74 -3.30 16.21
CA ILE A 143 -5.09 -3.28 17.65
C ILE A 143 -6.61 -3.20 17.85
N LEU A 144 -7.28 -2.28 17.16
CA LEU A 144 -8.73 -2.13 17.25
C LEU A 144 -9.45 -3.35 16.65
N PHE A 145 -9.03 -3.82 15.48
CA PHE A 145 -9.63 -4.99 14.86
C PHE A 145 -9.53 -6.24 15.72
N ASN A 146 -8.37 -6.49 16.34
CA ASN A 146 -8.19 -7.61 17.27
C ASN A 146 -9.03 -7.46 18.54
N SER A 147 -9.21 -6.22 19.02
CA SER A 147 -10.13 -5.94 20.13
C SER A 147 -11.58 -6.26 19.75
N LEU A 148 -12.01 -5.92 18.52
CA LEU A 148 -13.32 -6.31 17.99
C LEU A 148 -13.47 -7.82 17.90
N LEU A 149 -12.47 -8.50 17.34
CA LEU A 149 -12.47 -9.96 17.21
C LEU A 149 -12.58 -10.63 18.58
N ASN A 150 -11.80 -10.19 19.57
CA ASN A 150 -11.84 -10.73 20.93
C ASN A 150 -13.22 -10.56 21.58
N ALA A 151 -13.85 -9.40 21.41
CA ALA A 151 -15.19 -9.16 21.94
C ALA A 151 -16.26 -10.02 21.25
N HIS A 152 -16.16 -10.24 19.93
CA HIS A 152 -17.06 -11.14 19.19
C HIS A 152 -16.89 -12.59 19.65
N LYS A 153 -15.65 -13.04 19.85
CA LYS A 153 -15.35 -14.38 20.41
C LYS A 153 -15.99 -14.57 21.78
N ARG A 154 -15.80 -13.63 22.72
CA ARG A 154 -16.43 -13.67 24.06
C ARG A 154 -17.95 -13.68 24.03
N SER A 155 -18.54 -12.97 23.08
CA SER A 155 -20.00 -12.93 22.89
C SER A 155 -20.54 -14.12 22.10
N ASN A 156 -19.67 -15.04 21.65
CA ASN A 156 -20.01 -16.15 20.76
C ASN A 156 -20.76 -15.70 19.49
N LEU A 157 -20.29 -14.62 18.87
CA LEU A 157 -20.84 -14.06 17.64
C LEU A 157 -19.83 -14.19 16.49
N PRO A 158 -20.29 -14.38 15.24
CA PRO A 158 -19.40 -14.29 14.10
C PRO A 158 -18.97 -12.83 13.86
N LEU A 159 -17.83 -12.64 13.21
CA LEU A 159 -17.39 -11.34 12.71
C LEU A 159 -17.19 -11.40 11.20
N VAL A 160 -17.93 -10.56 10.47
CA VAL A 160 -17.84 -10.45 9.00
C VAL A 160 -17.19 -9.12 8.63
N HIS A 161 -16.21 -9.16 7.73
CA HIS A 161 -15.59 -7.96 7.19
C HIS A 161 -15.23 -8.15 5.71
N LYS A 162 -14.99 -7.07 4.97
CA LYS A 162 -14.57 -7.19 3.56
C LYS A 162 -13.16 -7.76 3.48
N ALA A 163 -12.96 -8.78 2.65
CA ALA A 163 -11.62 -9.30 2.35
C ALA A 163 -10.75 -8.18 1.75
N PHE A 164 -9.46 -8.14 2.09
CA PHE A 164 -8.56 -7.11 1.55
C PHE A 164 -8.26 -7.33 0.07
N TRP A 165 -8.17 -8.59 -0.36
CA TRP A 165 -7.78 -9.00 -1.71
C TRP A 165 -8.72 -10.10 -2.24
N PRO A 166 -8.86 -10.25 -3.56
CA PRO A 166 -9.77 -11.23 -4.14
C PRO A 166 -9.31 -12.67 -3.88
N ASP A 167 -10.26 -13.60 -4.01
CA ASP A 167 -10.03 -15.05 -4.06
C ASP A 167 -9.11 -15.58 -2.94
N GLY A 168 -9.31 -15.11 -1.70
CA GLY A 168 -8.58 -15.60 -0.52
C GLY A 168 -7.09 -15.25 -0.49
N LYS A 169 -6.64 -14.27 -1.28
CA LYS A 169 -5.25 -13.83 -1.30
C LYS A 169 -4.88 -13.14 0.01
N ARG A 170 -3.71 -13.51 0.55
CA ARG A 170 -3.29 -13.08 1.91
C ARG A 170 -2.82 -11.63 1.94
N PHE A 171 -2.16 -11.20 0.87
CA PHE A 171 -1.66 -9.85 0.66
C PHE A 171 -1.54 -9.60 -0.86
N ALA A 172 -1.16 -8.39 -1.27
CA ALA A 172 -0.92 -8.06 -2.66
C ALA A 172 0.52 -7.58 -2.91
N VAL A 173 0.94 -7.65 -4.17
CA VAL A 173 2.17 -7.04 -4.67
C VAL A 173 1.83 -6.24 -5.91
N CYS A 174 2.16 -4.96 -5.91
CA CYS A 174 1.93 -4.03 -7.01
C CYS A 174 3.23 -3.87 -7.79
N LEU A 175 3.26 -4.32 -9.04
CA LEU A 175 4.44 -4.29 -9.90
C LEU A 175 4.44 -3.02 -10.76
N THR A 176 5.52 -2.25 -10.72
CA THR A 176 5.64 -0.99 -11.45
C THR A 176 7.04 -0.77 -12.02
N HIS A 177 7.10 -0.08 -13.16
CA HIS A 177 8.32 0.30 -13.85
C HIS A 177 8.30 1.76 -14.29
N ASP A 178 9.33 2.51 -13.91
CA ASP A 178 9.51 3.87 -14.41
C ASP A 178 10.34 3.85 -15.70
N VAL A 179 9.77 4.45 -16.74
CA VAL A 179 10.39 4.60 -18.07
C VAL A 179 11.03 5.97 -18.16
N ASP A 180 12.14 6.15 -17.44
CA ASP A 180 12.89 7.41 -17.40
C ASP A 180 13.62 7.69 -18.73
N GLU A 181 14.25 6.66 -19.28
CA GLU A 181 15.23 6.76 -20.36
C GLU A 181 15.13 5.55 -21.27
N ILE A 182 14.75 5.73 -22.54
CA ILE A 182 14.68 4.63 -23.53
C ILE A 182 15.99 4.40 -24.29
N LYS A 183 16.97 5.30 -24.12
CA LYS A 183 18.26 5.27 -24.79
C LYS A 183 19.37 5.62 -23.82
N LYS A 184 20.49 4.92 -23.95
CA LYS A 184 21.72 5.27 -23.25
C LYS A 184 22.47 6.36 -24.02
N LEU A 185 22.60 7.54 -23.42
CA LEU A 185 23.23 8.73 -24.00
C LEU A 185 24.45 9.15 -23.17
N TYR A 186 24.29 10.12 -22.26
CA TYR A 186 25.38 10.66 -21.44
C TYR A 186 26.02 9.64 -20.50
N GLN A 187 25.33 8.53 -20.21
CA GLN A 187 25.79 7.43 -19.37
C GLN A 187 26.99 6.71 -20.00
N TRP A 188 27.13 6.72 -21.33
CA TRP A 188 28.33 6.21 -22.01
C TRP A 188 29.63 6.86 -21.56
N ILE A 189 29.57 8.11 -21.10
CA ILE A 189 30.73 8.84 -20.58
C ILE A 189 30.71 8.80 -19.05
N THR A 190 29.59 9.15 -18.44
CA THR A 190 29.53 9.34 -16.98
C THR A 190 29.66 8.05 -16.18
N TYR A 191 29.19 6.89 -16.66
CA TYR A 191 29.28 5.65 -15.90
C TYR A 191 30.72 5.09 -15.88
N PRO A 192 31.43 4.94 -17.02
CA PRO A 192 32.84 4.52 -17.00
C PRO A 192 33.72 5.43 -16.15
N LEU A 193 33.54 6.76 -16.22
CA LEU A 193 34.29 7.71 -15.39
C LEU A 193 34.03 7.50 -13.89
N ARG A 194 32.78 7.23 -13.49
CA ARG A 194 32.43 6.93 -12.09
C ARG A 194 33.04 5.62 -11.60
N PHE A 195 33.03 4.58 -12.43
CA PHE A 195 33.64 3.29 -12.09
C PHE A 195 35.17 3.39 -12.02
N ALA A 196 35.80 4.10 -12.95
CA ALA A 196 37.23 4.38 -12.93
C ALA A 196 37.64 5.17 -11.68
N ALA A 197 36.88 6.21 -11.31
CA ALA A 197 37.12 6.98 -10.09
C ALA A 197 37.00 6.14 -8.79
N ARG A 198 36.31 5.00 -8.83
CA ARG A 198 36.15 4.05 -7.72
C ARG A 198 37.03 2.81 -7.84
N TYR A 199 37.89 2.73 -8.86
CA TYR A 199 38.70 1.55 -9.19
C TYR A 199 37.87 0.26 -9.39
N ASP A 200 36.63 0.39 -9.89
CA ASP A 200 35.74 -0.74 -10.15
C ASP A 200 35.94 -1.26 -11.58
N LEU A 201 36.90 -2.18 -11.74
CA LEU A 201 37.21 -2.82 -13.02
C LEU A 201 36.04 -3.63 -13.58
N ARG A 202 35.21 -4.22 -12.72
CA ARG A 202 34.04 -4.99 -13.14
C ARG A 202 32.97 -4.07 -13.72
N GLY A 203 32.72 -2.93 -13.08
CA GLY A 203 31.85 -1.88 -13.59
C GLY A 203 32.29 -1.40 -14.97
N ILE A 204 33.59 -1.16 -15.20
CA ILE A 204 34.12 -0.78 -16.52
C ILE A 204 33.87 -1.88 -17.56
N TYR A 205 34.19 -3.14 -17.23
CA TYR A 205 33.97 -4.28 -18.13
C TYR A 205 32.49 -4.40 -18.54
N ASN A 206 31.58 -4.26 -17.57
CA ASN A 206 30.13 -4.28 -17.80
C ASN A 206 29.70 -3.19 -18.81
N GLN A 207 30.24 -1.98 -18.66
CA GLN A 207 29.97 -0.87 -19.59
C GLN A 207 30.51 -1.16 -21.00
N SER A 208 31.71 -1.74 -21.13
CA SER A 208 32.28 -2.15 -22.42
C SER A 208 31.44 -3.26 -23.08
N SER A 209 30.97 -4.24 -22.31
CA SER A 209 30.08 -5.30 -22.81
C SER A 209 28.77 -4.73 -23.35
N SER A 210 28.14 -3.80 -22.61
CA SER A 210 26.95 -3.09 -23.08
C SER A 210 27.21 -2.31 -24.38
N PHE A 211 28.38 -1.68 -24.51
CA PHE A 211 28.77 -0.94 -25.73
C PHE A 211 28.89 -1.85 -26.95
N ILE A 212 29.45 -3.06 -26.81
CA ILE A 212 29.53 -4.04 -27.90
C ILE A 212 28.12 -4.41 -28.39
N HIS A 213 27.16 -4.59 -27.47
CA HIS A 213 25.76 -4.89 -27.83
C HIS A 213 25.08 -3.72 -28.53
N LYS A 214 25.39 -2.48 -28.12
CA LYS A 214 24.93 -1.28 -28.81
C LYS A 214 25.43 -1.21 -30.26
N ILE A 215 26.71 -1.52 -30.50
CA ILE A 215 27.28 -1.59 -31.86
C ILE A 215 26.59 -2.69 -32.68
N ARG A 216 26.17 -3.78 -32.05
CA ARG A 216 25.39 -4.87 -32.67
C ARG A 216 23.90 -4.54 -32.85
N GLY A 217 23.49 -3.29 -32.65
CA GLY A 217 22.14 -2.81 -32.93
C GLY A 217 21.13 -2.97 -31.78
N LYS A 218 21.54 -3.49 -30.61
CA LYS A 218 20.65 -3.61 -29.44
C LYS A 218 20.78 -2.38 -28.55
N GLU A 219 19.70 -1.61 -28.40
CA GLU A 219 19.67 -0.46 -27.49
C GLU A 219 19.67 -0.96 -26.03
N PRO A 220 20.70 -0.63 -25.20
CA PRO A 220 20.80 -1.18 -23.85
C PRO A 220 19.63 -0.86 -22.93
N TYR A 221 18.96 0.28 -23.11
CA TYR A 221 17.83 0.69 -22.27
C TYR A 221 16.47 0.36 -22.90
N TRP A 222 16.44 -0.33 -24.04
CA TRP A 222 15.22 -0.87 -24.63
C TRP A 222 14.99 -2.30 -24.13
N THR A 223 14.35 -2.44 -22.97
CA THR A 223 14.24 -3.71 -22.22
C THR A 223 12.81 -4.23 -22.08
N PHE A 224 11.84 -3.61 -22.77
CA PHE A 224 10.41 -3.90 -22.62
C PHE A 224 10.07 -5.37 -22.89
N GLU A 225 10.57 -5.91 -24.00
CA GLU A 225 10.29 -7.28 -24.42
C GLU A 225 10.77 -8.28 -23.37
N ARG A 226 11.94 -8.03 -22.78
CA ARG A 226 12.50 -8.85 -21.71
C ARG A 226 11.63 -8.86 -20.46
N ILE A 227 11.13 -7.68 -20.05
CA ILE A 227 10.23 -7.57 -18.89
C ILE A 227 8.92 -8.33 -19.18
N MET A 228 8.35 -8.12 -20.37
CA MET A 228 7.12 -8.77 -20.81
C MET A 228 7.25 -10.30 -20.85
N GLU A 229 8.38 -10.82 -21.34
CA GLU A 229 8.69 -12.25 -21.36
C GLU A 229 8.79 -12.82 -19.94
N LEU A 230 9.55 -12.16 -19.06
CA LEU A 230 9.71 -12.57 -17.66
C LEU A 230 8.37 -12.59 -16.93
N GLU A 231 7.59 -11.51 -17.01
CA GLU A 231 6.32 -11.41 -16.33
C GLU A 231 5.26 -12.35 -16.92
N SER A 232 5.28 -12.58 -18.24
CA SER A 232 4.41 -13.59 -18.88
C SER A 232 4.72 -14.99 -18.38
N LYS A 233 6.01 -15.36 -18.29
CA LYS A 233 6.45 -16.64 -17.71
C LYS A 233 5.97 -16.78 -16.27
N LEU A 234 5.95 -15.69 -15.51
CA LEU A 234 5.46 -15.65 -14.13
C LEU A 234 3.93 -15.51 -14.05
N GLY A 235 3.20 -15.31 -15.15
CA GLY A 235 1.76 -15.11 -15.17
C GLY A 235 1.29 -13.84 -14.44
N VAL A 236 2.08 -12.76 -14.53
CA VAL A 236 1.79 -11.46 -13.90
C VAL A 236 1.85 -10.33 -14.93
N ARG A 237 1.36 -9.15 -14.55
CA ARG A 237 1.44 -7.91 -15.33
C ARG A 237 1.80 -6.75 -14.41
N SER A 238 2.54 -5.78 -14.92
CA SER A 238 2.94 -4.57 -14.22
C SER A 238 2.37 -3.29 -14.86
N SER A 239 2.59 -2.17 -14.19
CA SER A 239 2.34 -0.82 -14.70
C SER A 239 3.63 -0.16 -15.17
N PHE A 240 3.65 0.35 -16.41
CA PHE A 240 4.75 1.16 -16.94
C PHE A 240 4.38 2.64 -16.89
N PHE A 241 5.13 3.44 -16.12
CA PHE A 241 4.97 4.89 -16.06
C PHE A 241 5.92 5.56 -17.06
N PHE A 242 5.37 6.21 -18.08
CA PHE A 242 6.14 6.82 -19.17
C PHE A 242 6.44 8.30 -18.92
N LEU A 243 7.72 8.68 -19.01
CA LEU A 243 8.19 10.04 -18.81
C LEU A 243 8.32 10.81 -20.13
N ASN A 244 7.84 12.04 -20.17
CA ASN A 244 8.21 13.01 -21.20
C ASN A 244 8.77 14.26 -20.53
N GLU A 245 10.08 14.26 -20.28
CA GLU A 245 10.75 15.33 -19.53
C GLU A 245 10.81 16.64 -20.34
N THR A 246 10.13 17.67 -19.84
CA THR A 246 10.06 19.01 -20.44
C THR A 246 10.85 20.08 -19.67
N GLY A 247 11.52 19.71 -18.57
CA GLY A 247 12.32 20.59 -17.73
C GLY A 247 13.39 21.34 -18.54
N LYS A 248 13.44 22.67 -18.39
CA LYS A 248 14.40 23.52 -19.11
C LYS A 248 15.82 23.27 -18.60
N VAL A 249 16.74 22.97 -19.53
CA VAL A 249 18.17 22.87 -19.24
C VAL A 249 18.79 24.26 -19.41
N LYS A 250 19.31 24.83 -18.32
CA LYS A 250 20.05 26.08 -18.33
C LYS A 250 21.54 25.76 -18.31
N LEU A 251 22.28 26.21 -19.33
CA LEU A 251 23.71 25.91 -19.48
C LEU A 251 24.54 26.33 -18.25
N LEU A 252 24.20 27.47 -17.62
CA LEU A 252 24.90 27.99 -16.44
C LEU A 252 24.46 27.35 -15.11
N ASP A 253 23.38 26.56 -15.10
CA ASP A 253 22.93 25.85 -13.90
C ASP A 253 23.04 24.34 -14.08
N LYS A 254 24.17 23.79 -13.63
CA LYS A 254 24.47 22.35 -13.67
C LYS A 254 23.39 21.50 -13.01
N LYS A 255 22.58 22.03 -12.08
CA LYS A 255 21.48 21.28 -11.46
C LYS A 255 20.41 20.91 -12.47
N THR A 256 20.20 21.74 -13.50
CA THR A 256 19.20 21.53 -14.56
C THR A 256 19.68 20.58 -15.67
N TRP A 257 20.98 20.26 -15.73
CA TRP A 257 21.53 19.38 -16.76
C TRP A 257 20.98 17.95 -16.65
N ARG A 258 20.46 17.55 -15.47
CA ARG A 258 19.78 16.26 -15.30
C ARG A 258 18.57 16.08 -16.23
N HIS A 259 17.95 17.17 -16.70
CA HIS A 259 16.79 17.12 -17.59
C HIS A 259 17.15 16.92 -19.08
N SER A 260 18.44 16.97 -19.45
CA SER A 260 18.85 16.80 -20.86
C SER A 260 18.86 15.35 -21.31
N GLY A 261 19.20 14.42 -20.40
CA GLY A 261 19.44 13.02 -20.73
C GLY A 261 18.20 12.13 -20.82
N ARG A 262 17.03 12.65 -20.43
CA ARG A 262 15.78 11.88 -20.20
C ARG A 262 14.65 12.24 -21.13
N ARG A 263 15.01 12.73 -22.33
CA ARG A 263 14.04 13.29 -23.28
C ARG A 263 13.72 12.29 -24.37
N TYR A 264 12.48 11.84 -24.41
CA TYR A 264 11.87 11.19 -25.55
C TYR A 264 10.41 11.65 -25.65
N SER A 265 9.82 11.50 -26.83
CA SER A 265 8.42 11.89 -27.08
C SER A 265 7.56 10.64 -27.17
N PHE A 266 6.35 10.71 -26.62
CA PHE A 266 5.34 9.66 -26.81
C PHE A 266 4.93 9.53 -28.28
N ASN A 267 5.11 10.58 -29.09
CA ASN A 267 4.82 10.57 -30.53
C ASN A 267 5.95 9.97 -31.38
N ASP A 268 7.09 9.58 -30.79
CA ASP A 268 8.09 8.80 -31.54
C ASP A 268 7.42 7.48 -31.97
N PRO A 269 7.40 7.13 -33.27
CA PRO A 269 6.68 5.95 -33.76
C PRO A 269 7.05 4.66 -33.03
N LYS A 270 8.32 4.50 -32.63
CA LYS A 270 8.78 3.31 -31.92
C LYS A 270 8.23 3.27 -30.49
N VAL A 271 8.19 4.43 -29.82
CA VAL A 271 7.66 4.57 -28.46
C VAL A 271 6.14 4.39 -28.46
N ALA A 272 5.43 5.07 -29.37
CA ALA A 272 3.99 4.93 -29.52
C ALA A 272 3.58 3.48 -29.81
N SER A 273 4.33 2.78 -30.68
CA SER A 273 4.09 1.36 -30.96
C SER A 273 4.26 0.49 -29.72
N MET A 274 5.31 0.73 -28.92
CA MET A 274 5.56 -0.03 -27.69
C MET A 274 4.50 0.23 -26.61
N ILE A 275 4.07 1.49 -26.45
CA ILE A 275 2.98 1.86 -25.54
C ILE A 275 1.70 1.10 -25.90
N LYS A 276 1.32 1.09 -27.20
CA LYS A 276 0.15 0.35 -27.68
C LYS A 276 0.30 -1.16 -27.51
N GLU A 277 1.50 -1.69 -27.78
CA GLU A 277 1.77 -3.11 -27.62
C GLU A 277 1.60 -3.56 -26.16
N LEU A 278 2.21 -2.85 -25.21
CA LEU A 278 2.06 -3.10 -23.77
C LEU A 278 0.57 -3.13 -23.38
N HIS A 279 -0.16 -2.08 -23.76
CA HIS A 279 -1.59 -1.97 -23.45
C HIS A 279 -2.40 -3.11 -24.04
N SER A 280 -2.22 -3.43 -25.34
CA SER A 280 -2.94 -4.50 -26.03
C SER A 280 -2.69 -5.89 -25.44
N LYS A 281 -1.54 -6.10 -24.79
CA LYS A 281 -1.16 -7.38 -24.17
C LYS A 281 -1.46 -7.42 -22.66
N GLY A 282 -2.13 -6.40 -22.13
CA GLY A 282 -2.66 -6.36 -20.76
C GLY A 282 -1.71 -5.75 -19.71
N TRP A 283 -0.63 -5.08 -20.12
CA TRP A 283 0.12 -4.22 -19.21
C TRP A 283 -0.58 -2.88 -19.05
N ASP A 284 -0.44 -2.30 -17.86
CA ASP A 284 -0.95 -0.97 -17.59
C ASP A 284 0.06 0.10 -18.03
N VAL A 285 -0.46 1.20 -18.57
CA VAL A 285 0.32 2.35 -19.03
C VAL A 285 -0.12 3.57 -18.24
N GLY A 286 0.78 4.09 -17.41
CA GLY A 286 0.56 5.27 -16.58
C GLY A 286 1.45 6.44 -16.99
N LEU A 287 1.11 7.62 -16.50
CA LEU A 287 1.92 8.82 -16.67
C LEU A 287 3.09 8.82 -15.67
N HIS A 288 4.31 9.03 -16.13
CA HIS A 288 5.41 9.46 -15.26
C HIS A 288 5.51 10.99 -15.33
N GLY A 289 4.96 11.68 -14.34
CA GLY A 289 4.88 13.14 -14.34
C GLY A 289 6.28 13.76 -14.39
N SER A 290 6.47 14.76 -15.26
CA SER A 290 7.78 15.43 -15.39
C SER A 290 8.21 16.09 -14.09
N PHE A 291 9.51 16.37 -13.94
CA PHE A 291 10.10 16.82 -12.67
C PHE A 291 9.35 17.98 -11.98
N TYR A 292 8.84 18.94 -12.75
CA TYR A 292 8.13 20.11 -12.24
C TYR A 292 6.59 19.97 -12.27
N SER A 293 6.05 18.92 -12.86
CA SER A 293 4.60 18.73 -13.02
C SER A 293 3.86 18.55 -11.68
N HIS A 294 4.54 18.04 -10.64
CA HIS A 294 3.94 17.83 -9.31
C HIS A 294 3.34 19.09 -8.65
N ASN A 295 3.73 20.29 -9.08
CA ASN A 295 3.18 21.57 -8.61
C ASN A 295 2.51 22.38 -9.75
N ASP A 296 2.14 21.73 -10.84
CA ASP A 296 1.62 22.39 -12.03
C ASP A 296 0.56 21.51 -12.71
N PHE A 297 -0.71 21.88 -12.47
CA PHE A 297 -1.86 21.21 -13.08
C PHE A 297 -1.81 21.21 -14.61
N GLU A 298 -1.44 22.33 -15.24
CA GLU A 298 -1.44 22.43 -16.70
C GLU A 298 -0.40 21.51 -17.32
N LYS A 299 0.75 21.32 -16.65
CA LYS A 299 1.76 20.33 -17.06
C LYS A 299 1.22 18.91 -16.96
N ILE A 300 0.65 18.53 -15.81
CA ILE A 300 0.06 17.19 -15.64
C ILE A 300 -0.98 16.92 -16.73
N GLN A 301 -1.88 17.89 -16.96
CA GLN A 301 -2.94 17.75 -17.97
C GLN A 301 -2.36 17.57 -19.38
N LYS A 302 -1.42 18.42 -19.81
CA LYS A 302 -0.79 18.31 -21.15
C LYS A 302 -0.01 17.02 -21.33
N GLU A 303 0.69 16.58 -20.29
CA GLU A 303 1.47 15.33 -20.31
C GLU A 303 0.56 14.10 -20.37
N LYS A 304 -0.56 14.11 -19.62
CA LYS A 304 -1.61 13.09 -19.67
C LYS A 304 -2.23 13.03 -21.07
N GLU A 305 -2.69 14.16 -21.61
CA GLU A 305 -3.30 14.24 -22.95
C GLU A 305 -2.34 13.74 -24.04
N ALA A 306 -1.04 14.07 -23.95
CA ALA A 306 -0.04 13.58 -24.89
C ALA A 306 0.14 12.05 -24.81
N LEU A 307 0.12 11.48 -23.61
CA LEU A 307 0.24 10.02 -23.43
C LEU A 307 -1.03 9.32 -23.91
N GLU A 308 -2.21 9.85 -23.61
CA GLU A 308 -3.50 9.36 -24.11
C GLU A 308 -3.57 9.39 -25.63
N GLY A 309 -3.02 10.43 -26.28
CA GLY A 309 -2.91 10.50 -27.73
C GLY A 309 -2.03 9.39 -28.33
N ALA A 310 -0.93 9.03 -27.67
CA ALA A 310 -0.06 7.93 -28.11
C ALA A 310 -0.68 6.55 -27.81
N LEU A 311 -1.35 6.42 -26.67
CA LEU A 311 -1.98 5.18 -26.20
C LEU A 311 -3.26 4.84 -26.96
N GLY A 312 -4.08 5.85 -27.27
CA GLY A 312 -5.42 5.69 -27.84
C GLY A 312 -6.50 5.32 -26.81
N SER A 313 -6.21 5.45 -25.52
CA SER A 313 -7.16 5.23 -24.42
C SER A 313 -6.87 6.20 -23.27
N GLU A 314 -7.77 6.24 -22.28
CA GLU A 314 -7.56 7.02 -21.06
C GLU A 314 -6.37 6.50 -20.25
N VAL A 315 -5.65 7.43 -19.62
CA VAL A 315 -4.57 7.16 -18.66
C VAL A 315 -5.11 7.40 -17.25
N HIS A 316 -5.05 6.38 -16.41
CA HIS A 316 -5.69 6.40 -15.10
C HIS A 316 -4.73 6.59 -13.94
N GLY A 317 -3.44 6.28 -14.15
CA GLY A 317 -2.43 6.25 -13.09
C GLY A 317 -1.29 7.22 -13.32
N ILE A 318 -0.68 7.65 -12.22
CA ILE A 318 0.54 8.46 -12.25
C ILE A 318 1.57 8.00 -11.22
N ARG A 319 2.85 8.29 -11.52
CA ARG A 319 3.92 8.44 -10.53
C ARG A 319 4.72 9.69 -10.85
N GLN A 320 5.09 10.50 -9.86
CA GLN A 320 5.91 11.68 -10.07
C GLN A 320 7.41 11.36 -10.08
N HIS A 321 8.14 11.97 -11.02
CA HIS A 321 9.59 11.77 -11.13
C HIS A 321 10.34 12.14 -9.84
N ASN A 322 11.25 11.27 -9.40
CA ASN A 322 12.00 11.34 -8.13
C ASN A 322 11.13 11.28 -6.87
N LEU A 323 9.90 10.78 -6.98
CA LEU A 323 8.92 10.78 -5.91
C LEU A 323 8.60 12.21 -5.42
N ASN A 324 8.66 13.20 -6.32
CA ASN A 324 8.34 14.59 -6.00
C ASN A 324 6.86 14.71 -5.61
N LEU A 325 6.60 15.04 -4.34
CA LEU A 325 5.26 15.12 -3.79
C LEU A 325 5.15 16.35 -2.87
N SER A 326 4.30 17.29 -3.26
CA SER A 326 3.90 18.44 -2.45
C SER A 326 2.55 18.14 -1.83
N ILE A 327 2.51 17.95 -0.50
CA ILE A 327 1.29 17.52 0.19
C ILE A 327 0.47 18.75 0.63
N PRO A 328 -0.82 18.85 0.28
CA PRO A 328 -1.62 17.97 -0.59
C PRO A 328 -1.69 18.43 -2.06
N GLN A 329 -0.95 19.48 -2.44
CA GLN A 329 -1.07 20.16 -3.75
C GLN A 329 -0.91 19.24 -4.96
N THR A 330 0.04 18.31 -4.93
CA THR A 330 0.26 17.36 -6.02
C THR A 330 -0.97 16.50 -6.28
N TRP A 331 -1.57 15.94 -5.22
CA TRP A 331 -2.78 15.13 -5.36
C TRP A 331 -4.00 15.95 -5.79
N LEU A 332 -4.10 17.22 -5.40
CA LEU A 332 -5.15 18.12 -5.89
C LEU A 332 -5.03 18.35 -7.40
N HIS A 333 -3.80 18.54 -7.91
CA HIS A 333 -3.58 18.67 -9.36
C HIS A 333 -3.89 17.37 -10.10
N GLN A 334 -3.51 16.21 -9.55
CA GLN A 334 -3.80 14.91 -10.15
C GLN A 334 -5.30 14.57 -10.13
N GLU A 335 -6.00 14.81 -9.03
CA GLU A 335 -7.46 14.70 -8.92
C GLU A 335 -8.15 15.57 -9.98
N ARG A 336 -7.74 16.83 -10.11
CA ARG A 336 -8.30 17.75 -11.12
C ARG A 336 -8.04 17.29 -12.55
N ALA A 337 -6.93 16.59 -12.79
CA ALA A 337 -6.59 16.02 -14.10
C ALA A 337 -7.35 14.71 -14.40
N GLY A 338 -8.19 14.23 -13.49
CA GLY A 338 -8.97 13.01 -13.65
C GLY A 338 -8.17 11.72 -13.47
N LEU A 339 -7.00 11.78 -12.82
CA LEU A 339 -6.23 10.58 -12.48
C LEU A 339 -6.89 9.84 -11.32
N GLU A 340 -7.00 8.53 -11.43
CA GLU A 340 -7.68 7.67 -10.45
C GLU A 340 -6.76 7.21 -9.33
N TYR A 341 -5.47 7.03 -9.60
CA TYR A 341 -4.48 6.62 -8.58
C TYR A 341 -3.09 7.23 -8.79
N ASP A 342 -2.36 7.33 -7.68
CA ASP A 342 -0.96 7.74 -7.60
C ASP A 342 -0.14 6.67 -6.86
N THR A 343 1.13 6.53 -7.22
CA THR A 343 2.08 5.60 -6.58
C THR A 343 3.37 6.30 -6.18
N THR A 344 3.28 7.59 -5.85
CA THR A 344 4.42 8.47 -5.59
C THR A 344 4.88 8.41 -4.13
N LEU A 345 3.98 8.17 -3.18
CA LEU A 345 4.33 8.24 -1.76
C LEU A 345 5.26 7.10 -1.35
N GLY A 346 6.56 7.40 -1.25
CA GLY A 346 7.57 6.47 -0.77
C GLY A 346 8.89 7.16 -0.42
N PHE A 347 9.90 6.35 -0.10
CA PHE A 347 11.26 6.81 0.15
C PHE A 347 12.14 6.58 -1.09
N ASN A 348 12.90 7.61 -1.49
CA ASN A 348 13.92 7.52 -2.54
C ASN A 348 15.34 7.24 -2.00
N ASN A 349 15.44 6.90 -0.72
CA ASN A 349 16.72 6.71 -0.02
C ASN A 349 16.80 5.49 0.89
N CYS A 350 15.69 4.82 1.16
CA CYS A 350 15.58 3.57 1.90
C CYS A 350 14.33 2.81 1.40
N ILE A 351 14.16 1.55 1.81
CA ILE A 351 12.91 0.79 1.60
C ILE A 351 12.03 0.90 2.85
N GLY A 352 10.71 0.74 2.71
CA GLY A 352 9.77 0.73 3.83
C GLY A 352 8.52 1.59 3.62
N PHE A 353 7.84 1.94 4.71
CA PHE A 353 6.51 2.54 4.78
C PHE A 353 6.59 4.01 5.21
N ARG A 354 6.60 4.94 4.25
CA ARG A 354 6.79 6.38 4.53
C ARG A 354 5.78 6.98 5.50
N TRP A 355 4.51 6.59 5.40
CA TRP A 355 3.46 7.00 6.35
C TRP A 355 3.02 5.86 7.27
N GLY A 356 3.89 4.87 7.47
CA GLY A 356 3.58 3.71 8.30
C GLY A 356 2.39 2.91 7.79
N THR A 357 2.09 2.96 6.49
CA THR A 357 1.03 2.15 5.89
C THR A 357 1.52 1.44 4.63
N CYS A 358 0.97 0.25 4.42
CA CYS A 358 1.10 -0.55 3.22
C CYS A 358 -0.27 -0.78 2.55
N PHE A 359 -1.29 0.02 2.87
CA PHE A 359 -2.61 -0.08 2.26
C PHE A 359 -2.91 1.13 1.37
N PRO A 360 -3.68 0.96 0.29
CA PRO A 360 -4.19 2.09 -0.47
C PRO A 360 -5.09 2.98 0.40
N PHE A 361 -5.02 4.29 0.21
CA PHE A 361 -5.86 5.24 0.94
C PHE A 361 -6.19 6.47 0.10
N ARG A 362 -7.21 7.21 0.52
CA ARG A 362 -7.64 8.46 -0.10
C ARG A 362 -6.98 9.64 0.64
N PRO A 363 -6.04 10.39 0.04
CA PRO A 363 -5.38 11.48 0.75
C PRO A 363 -6.38 12.50 1.34
N PHE A 364 -6.07 13.05 2.50
CA PHE A 364 -6.96 13.97 3.20
C PHE A 364 -6.65 15.43 2.90
N TYR A 365 -7.63 16.18 2.41
CA TYR A 365 -7.53 17.62 2.23
C TYR A 365 -8.16 18.36 3.41
N ALA A 366 -7.33 18.68 4.39
CA ALA A 366 -7.77 19.26 5.66
C ALA A 366 -8.47 20.62 5.52
N HIS A 367 -8.21 21.40 4.47
CA HIS A 367 -8.85 22.71 4.28
C HIS A 367 -10.35 22.58 3.99
N GLU A 368 -10.74 21.58 3.19
CA GLU A 368 -12.13 21.29 2.82
C GLU A 368 -12.75 20.14 3.63
N ASP A 369 -12.02 19.61 4.62
CA ASP A 369 -12.46 18.50 5.48
C ASP A 369 -12.96 17.26 4.70
N ARG A 370 -12.29 16.96 3.58
CA ARG A 370 -12.65 15.85 2.69
C ARG A 370 -11.47 14.98 2.33
N ALA A 371 -11.75 13.72 2.04
CA ALA A 371 -10.82 12.85 1.33
C ALA A 371 -10.84 13.19 -0.17
N LEU A 372 -9.70 13.10 -0.83
CA LEU A 372 -9.58 13.24 -2.28
C LEU A 372 -10.08 11.98 -2.99
N SER A 373 -10.50 12.14 -4.24
CA SER A 373 -10.97 11.08 -5.13
C SER A 373 -9.85 10.35 -5.86
N ILE A 374 -8.59 10.78 -5.71
CA ILE A 374 -7.42 9.99 -6.11
C ILE A 374 -7.10 8.96 -5.02
N LEU A 375 -6.69 7.76 -5.44
CA LEU A 375 -6.22 6.70 -4.54
C LEU A 375 -4.69 6.68 -4.51
N GLU A 376 -4.08 6.90 -3.35
CA GLU A 376 -2.64 6.68 -3.17
C GLU A 376 -2.38 5.20 -2.91
N ILE A 377 -1.43 4.60 -3.64
CA ILE A 377 -0.90 3.26 -3.42
C ILE A 377 0.58 3.40 -3.03
N PRO A 378 0.92 3.37 -1.73
CA PRO A 378 2.27 3.69 -1.26
C PRO A 378 3.35 2.81 -1.89
N LEU A 379 4.47 3.44 -2.26
CA LEU A 379 5.67 2.77 -2.71
C LEU A 379 6.44 2.19 -1.51
N VAL A 380 6.80 0.90 -1.61
CA VAL A 380 7.46 0.17 -0.51
C VAL A 380 8.93 -0.11 -0.83
N ILE A 381 9.23 -0.56 -2.05
CA ILE A 381 10.59 -0.89 -2.48
C ILE A 381 10.86 -0.24 -3.85
N GLU A 382 11.92 0.57 -3.90
CA GLU A 382 12.54 1.05 -5.13
C GLU A 382 13.91 0.39 -5.30
N ASP A 383 14.24 -0.03 -6.52
CA ASP A 383 15.50 -0.69 -6.86
C ASP A 383 16.75 0.09 -6.41
N LEU A 384 16.84 1.40 -6.66
CA LEU A 384 18.03 2.20 -6.36
C LEU A 384 18.34 2.24 -4.85
N PRO A 385 17.38 2.54 -3.94
CA PRO A 385 17.55 2.36 -2.50
C PRO A 385 17.79 0.92 -2.07
N PHE A 386 17.12 -0.04 -2.69
CA PHE A 386 17.24 -1.46 -2.36
C PHE A 386 18.69 -1.95 -2.44
N TYR A 387 19.45 -1.53 -3.45
CA TYR A 387 20.87 -1.90 -3.58
C TYR A 387 21.86 -1.12 -2.70
N ARG A 388 21.39 -0.22 -1.83
CA ARG A 388 22.25 0.44 -0.83
C ARG A 388 22.48 -0.43 0.40
N TYR A 389 21.65 -1.44 0.62
CA TYR A 389 21.77 -2.37 1.73
C TYR A 389 22.84 -3.42 1.43
N LYS A 390 23.55 -3.87 2.48
CA LYS A 390 24.58 -4.92 2.36
C LYS A 390 24.00 -6.25 1.86
N ASN A 391 22.82 -6.61 2.36
CA ASN A 391 22.09 -7.83 2.00
C ASN A 391 20.69 -7.45 1.49
N PRO A 392 20.58 -6.92 0.26
CA PRO A 392 19.37 -6.26 -0.20
C PRO A 392 18.16 -7.22 -0.19
N CYS A 393 18.33 -8.46 -0.66
CA CYS A 393 17.26 -9.47 -0.63
C CYS A 393 16.74 -9.76 0.79
N VAL A 394 17.61 -9.81 1.80
CA VAL A 394 17.18 -10.08 3.19
C VAL A 394 16.29 -8.96 3.69
N GLU A 395 16.70 -7.71 3.46
CA GLU A 395 15.93 -6.53 3.88
C GLU A 395 14.61 -6.40 3.10
N GLY A 396 14.64 -6.63 1.79
CA GLY A 396 13.43 -6.61 0.96
C GLY A 396 12.42 -7.68 1.37
N LEU A 397 12.88 -8.90 1.64
CA LEU A 397 12.01 -9.99 2.11
C LEU A 397 11.47 -9.73 3.52
N LYS A 398 12.24 -9.07 4.40
CA LYS A 398 11.75 -8.63 5.71
C LYS A 398 10.60 -7.63 5.57
N VAL A 399 10.77 -6.60 4.75
CA VAL A 399 9.72 -5.60 4.50
C VAL A 399 8.49 -6.24 3.85
N LEU A 400 8.67 -7.15 2.89
CA LEU A 400 7.56 -7.91 2.29
C LEU A 400 6.89 -8.87 3.29
N GLY A 401 7.62 -9.36 4.29
CA GLY A 401 7.06 -10.10 5.42
C GLY A 401 6.11 -9.25 6.27
N GLU A 402 6.44 -7.98 6.50
CA GLU A 402 5.55 -7.04 7.20
C GLU A 402 4.28 -6.73 6.37
N VAL A 403 4.41 -6.68 5.04
CA VAL A 403 3.25 -6.57 4.13
C VAL A 403 2.38 -7.83 4.23
N GLU A 404 2.98 -9.02 4.20
CA GLU A 404 2.27 -10.30 4.37
C GLU A 404 1.54 -10.34 5.72
N ARG A 405 2.22 -9.96 6.81
CA ARG A 405 1.65 -9.92 8.16
C ARG A 405 0.45 -8.99 8.27
N SER A 406 0.57 -7.79 7.69
CA SER A 406 -0.49 -6.78 7.72
C SER A 406 -1.63 -7.08 6.74
N GLY A 407 -1.42 -7.97 5.78
CA GLY A 407 -2.33 -8.20 4.65
C GLY A 407 -2.38 -7.03 3.66
N GLY A 408 -1.33 -6.22 3.57
CA GLY A 408 -1.29 -5.01 2.72
C GLY A 408 -0.87 -5.27 1.27
N VAL A 409 -0.40 -4.21 0.60
CA VAL A 409 0.19 -4.26 -0.74
C VAL A 409 1.66 -3.83 -0.72
N GLY A 410 2.53 -4.68 -1.26
CA GLY A 410 3.95 -4.40 -1.45
C GLY A 410 4.18 -3.82 -2.84
N THR A 411 4.31 -2.51 -2.96
CA THR A 411 4.58 -1.86 -4.25
C THR A 411 6.06 -1.88 -4.57
N LEU A 412 6.41 -2.48 -5.71
CA LEU A 412 7.77 -2.64 -6.23
C LEU A 412 7.97 -1.70 -7.43
N LEU A 413 9.00 -0.85 -7.35
CA LEU A 413 9.48 -0.01 -8.45
C LEU A 413 10.86 -0.51 -8.90
N TRP A 414 10.88 -1.11 -10.10
CA TRP A 414 12.13 -1.40 -10.81
C TRP A 414 12.16 -0.57 -12.09
N HIS A 415 13.16 0.30 -12.24
CA HIS A 415 13.31 1.06 -13.48
C HIS A 415 13.52 0.09 -14.64
N HIS A 416 12.82 0.28 -15.76
CA HIS A 416 12.90 -0.67 -16.87
C HIS A 416 14.35 -0.87 -17.37
N SER A 417 15.18 0.18 -17.35
CA SER A 417 16.58 0.15 -17.81
C SER A 417 17.47 -0.79 -16.99
N VAL A 418 17.11 -1.11 -15.74
CA VAL A 418 17.89 -2.02 -14.89
C VAL A 418 17.74 -3.49 -15.28
N PHE A 419 16.83 -3.82 -16.22
CA PHE A 419 16.74 -5.14 -16.83
C PHE A 419 17.84 -5.40 -17.87
N ASN A 420 18.70 -4.42 -18.12
CA ASN A 420 19.97 -4.63 -18.80
C ASN A 420 20.98 -5.33 -17.89
N ASP A 421 20.96 -6.66 -17.88
CA ASP A 421 21.87 -7.48 -17.07
C ASP A 421 23.36 -7.25 -17.32
N TYR A 422 23.75 -6.71 -18.48
CA TYR A 422 25.15 -6.40 -18.73
C TYR A 422 25.65 -5.32 -17.79
N GLU A 423 24.82 -4.32 -17.51
CA GLU A 423 25.16 -3.19 -16.63
C GLU A 423 24.70 -3.41 -15.20
N PHE A 424 23.59 -4.12 -15.01
CA PHE A 424 22.95 -4.36 -13.73
C PHE A 424 22.81 -5.87 -13.46
N PRO A 425 23.94 -6.61 -13.40
CA PRO A 425 23.90 -8.07 -13.27
C PRO A 425 23.15 -8.49 -12.00
N GLY A 426 22.14 -9.36 -12.18
CA GLY A 426 21.33 -9.91 -11.10
C GLY A 426 20.15 -9.04 -10.64
N TRP A 427 19.96 -7.84 -11.20
CA TRP A 427 18.85 -6.97 -10.79
C TRP A 427 17.49 -7.51 -11.21
N SER A 428 17.38 -7.95 -12.46
CA SER A 428 16.22 -8.67 -12.97
C SER A 428 15.94 -9.97 -12.19
N ALA A 429 16.99 -10.68 -11.76
CA ALA A 429 16.86 -11.92 -10.99
C ALA A 429 16.34 -11.69 -9.55
N HIS A 430 16.68 -10.56 -8.91
CA HIS A 430 16.09 -10.21 -7.61
C HIS A 430 14.61 -9.85 -7.73
N TYR A 431 14.23 -9.15 -8.80
CA TYR A 431 12.82 -8.90 -9.13
C TYR A 431 12.03 -10.20 -9.30
N GLU A 432 12.53 -11.13 -10.13
CA GLU A 432 11.92 -12.47 -10.32
C GLU A 432 11.77 -13.22 -8.97
N LYS A 433 12.85 -13.26 -8.16
CA LYS A 433 12.84 -13.95 -6.86
C LYS A 433 11.82 -13.37 -5.89
N MET A 434 11.65 -12.05 -5.84
CA MET A 434 10.65 -11.42 -4.97
C MET A 434 9.23 -11.79 -5.39
N ILE A 435 8.94 -11.76 -6.70
CA ILE A 435 7.64 -12.17 -7.23
C ILE A 435 7.37 -13.64 -6.88
N GLU A 436 8.32 -14.53 -7.14
CA GLU A 436 8.18 -15.95 -6.84
C GLU A 436 7.97 -16.20 -5.34
N TYR A 437 8.73 -15.52 -4.48
CA TYR A 437 8.56 -15.59 -3.03
C TYR A 437 7.14 -15.20 -2.61
N CYS A 438 6.65 -14.04 -3.08
CA CYS A 438 5.33 -13.55 -2.73
C CYS A 438 4.22 -14.46 -3.28
N LYS A 439 4.35 -14.98 -4.50
CA LYS A 439 3.39 -15.95 -5.05
C LYS A 439 3.33 -17.23 -4.21
N LYS A 440 4.47 -17.76 -3.75
CA LYS A 440 4.52 -18.93 -2.85
C LYS A 440 3.81 -18.66 -1.52
N LYS A 441 3.77 -17.41 -1.07
CA LYS A 441 3.05 -16.93 0.12
C LYS A 441 1.57 -16.59 -0.14
N ASN A 442 1.04 -16.95 -1.31
CA ASN A 442 -0.33 -16.67 -1.76
C ASN A 442 -0.66 -15.17 -1.92
N ALA A 443 0.30 -14.39 -2.41
CA ALA A 443 0.06 -12.99 -2.80
C ALA A 443 -0.74 -12.87 -4.09
N TRP A 444 -1.54 -11.81 -4.19
CA TRP A 444 -2.07 -11.31 -5.46
C TRP A 444 -1.04 -10.37 -6.11
N VAL A 445 -0.33 -10.84 -7.13
CA VAL A 445 0.72 -10.06 -7.80
C VAL A 445 0.15 -9.49 -9.11
N THR A 446 0.05 -8.16 -9.20
CA THR A 446 -0.63 -7.48 -10.32
C THR A 446 -0.13 -6.04 -10.52
N SER A 447 -0.71 -5.33 -11.50
CA SER A 447 -0.41 -3.94 -11.83
C SER A 447 -1.09 -2.96 -10.87
N ALA A 448 -0.62 -1.70 -10.84
CA ALA A 448 -1.23 -0.65 -10.04
C ALA A 448 -2.68 -0.34 -10.45
N ARG A 449 -3.01 -0.50 -11.75
CA ARG A 449 -4.37 -0.35 -12.27
C ARG A 449 -5.35 -1.37 -11.69
N GLU A 450 -4.93 -2.62 -11.55
CA GLU A 450 -5.80 -3.65 -11.00
C GLU A 450 -5.95 -3.51 -9.48
N ILE A 451 -4.88 -3.12 -8.77
CA ILE A 451 -4.97 -2.77 -7.34
C ILE A 451 -5.95 -1.61 -7.13
N SER A 452 -5.85 -0.53 -7.92
CA SER A 452 -6.75 0.63 -7.78
C SER A 452 -8.20 0.28 -8.11
N ARG A 453 -8.45 -0.43 -9.22
CA ARG A 453 -9.79 -0.90 -9.58
C ARG A 453 -10.42 -1.74 -8.49
N TRP A 454 -9.67 -2.70 -7.96
CA TRP A 454 -10.13 -3.56 -6.87
C TRP A 454 -10.47 -2.77 -5.63
N TRP A 455 -9.58 -1.88 -5.19
CA TRP A 455 -9.78 -1.11 -3.97
C TRP A 455 -10.95 -0.13 -4.09
N ILE A 456 -11.07 0.56 -5.22
CA ILE A 456 -12.20 1.46 -5.52
C ILE A 456 -13.52 0.69 -5.56
N TRP A 457 -13.54 -0.49 -6.18
CA TRP A 457 -14.73 -1.34 -6.18
C TRP A 457 -15.09 -1.80 -4.77
N ARG A 458 -14.10 -2.18 -3.96
CA ARG A 458 -14.27 -2.56 -2.56
C ARG A 458 -14.83 -1.41 -1.71
N GLU A 459 -14.45 -0.17 -1.98
CA GLU A 459 -15.01 1.02 -1.31
C GLU A 459 -16.48 1.25 -1.67
N LYS A 460 -16.88 0.97 -2.92
CA LYS A 460 -18.25 1.22 -3.42
C LYS A 460 -19.27 0.16 -3.05
N THR A 461 -18.83 -1.03 -2.65
CA THR A 461 -19.72 -2.11 -2.20
C THR A 461 -20.10 -1.95 -0.73
N SER A 462 -21.15 -2.62 -0.30
CA SER A 462 -21.51 -2.76 1.11
C SER A 462 -22.12 -4.13 1.34
N PHE A 463 -22.34 -4.49 2.61
CA PHE A 463 -23.11 -5.67 2.96
C PHE A 463 -23.77 -5.46 4.32
N GLU A 464 -24.89 -6.14 4.50
CA GLU A 464 -25.57 -6.31 5.79
C GLU A 464 -25.45 -7.76 6.21
N TRP A 465 -25.54 -8.04 7.51
CA TRP A 465 -25.56 -9.41 8.00
C TRP A 465 -26.33 -9.52 9.32
N ASP A 466 -26.95 -10.67 9.52
CA ASP A 466 -27.64 -11.08 10.75
C ASP A 466 -27.20 -12.49 11.15
N TYR A 467 -27.23 -12.76 12.45
CA TYR A 467 -26.87 -14.05 13.01
C TYR A 467 -27.97 -14.51 13.98
N GLU A 468 -28.65 -15.61 13.62
CA GLU A 468 -29.77 -16.16 14.38
C GLU A 468 -29.57 -17.67 14.60
N GLY A 469 -29.60 -18.10 15.86
CA GLY A 469 -29.36 -19.50 16.23
C GLY A 469 -27.92 -19.92 15.90
N THR A 470 -27.77 -20.65 14.79
CA THR A 470 -26.47 -21.06 14.23
C THR A 470 -26.29 -20.66 12.76
N CYS A 471 -27.16 -19.80 12.24
CA CYS A 471 -27.16 -19.37 10.85
C CYS A 471 -26.73 -17.91 10.73
N LEU A 472 -25.69 -17.66 9.95
CA LEU A 472 -25.26 -16.34 9.53
C LEU A 472 -25.81 -16.06 8.13
N ARG A 473 -26.59 -14.99 7.99
CA ARG A 473 -27.09 -14.50 6.70
C ARG A 473 -26.34 -13.24 6.32
N ILE A 474 -25.94 -13.12 5.06
CA ILE A 474 -25.22 -11.96 4.54
C ILE A 474 -25.90 -11.47 3.26
N ILE A 475 -26.17 -10.17 3.20
CA ILE A 475 -26.81 -9.50 2.06
C ILE A 475 -25.82 -8.48 1.48
N PRO A 476 -25.12 -8.81 0.38
CA PRO A 476 -24.17 -7.90 -0.22
C PRO A 476 -24.82 -6.96 -1.26
N TYR A 477 -24.25 -5.77 -1.43
CA TYR A 477 -24.73 -4.75 -2.38
C TYR A 477 -23.61 -4.18 -3.25
N PRO A 478 -23.80 -4.09 -4.58
CA PRO A 478 -24.97 -4.57 -5.34
C PRO A 478 -25.01 -6.11 -5.44
N LYS A 479 -26.21 -6.71 -5.40
CA LYS A 479 -26.41 -8.17 -5.32
C LYS A 479 -25.91 -8.93 -6.55
N GLU A 480 -25.91 -8.28 -7.71
CA GLU A 480 -25.57 -8.87 -9.01
C GLU A 480 -24.06 -8.94 -9.26
N LYS A 481 -23.24 -8.52 -8.29
CA LYS A 481 -21.77 -8.59 -8.36
C LYS A 481 -21.27 -9.60 -7.34
N ASN A 482 -20.12 -10.20 -7.63
CA ASN A 482 -19.46 -11.10 -6.70
C ASN A 482 -18.78 -10.29 -5.60
N HIS A 483 -19.02 -10.62 -4.34
CA HIS A 483 -18.40 -10.00 -3.17
C HIS A 483 -17.38 -10.92 -2.53
N PHE A 484 -16.40 -10.33 -1.84
CA PHE A 484 -15.33 -11.07 -1.19
C PHE A 484 -15.28 -10.67 0.28
N LEU A 485 -15.62 -11.62 1.13
CA LEU A 485 -15.81 -11.38 2.55
C LEU A 485 -14.97 -12.37 3.35
N ASN A 486 -14.52 -11.91 4.50
CA ASN A 486 -13.83 -12.68 5.50
C ASN A 486 -14.77 -12.89 6.67
N VAL A 487 -14.88 -14.14 7.11
CA VAL A 487 -15.79 -14.56 8.17
C VAL A 487 -14.99 -15.25 9.26
N TYR A 488 -15.07 -14.72 10.47
CA TYR A 488 -14.68 -15.43 11.69
C TYR A 488 -15.93 -16.11 12.25
N PRO A 489 -15.93 -17.43 12.41
CA PRO A 489 -17.05 -18.15 13.02
C PRO A 489 -17.14 -17.83 14.52
N PRO A 490 -18.30 -18.10 15.14
CA PRO A 490 -18.42 -18.12 16.60
C PRO A 490 -17.44 -19.12 17.24
N GLU A 491 -17.18 -18.98 18.53
CA GLU A 491 -16.21 -19.83 19.22
C GLU A 491 -16.68 -21.30 19.23
N LYS A 492 -15.76 -22.23 18.93
CA LYS A 492 -16.04 -23.69 18.87
C LYS A 492 -17.08 -24.11 17.84
N MET A 493 -17.39 -23.26 16.88
CA MET A 493 -18.28 -23.56 15.76
C MET A 493 -17.49 -23.80 14.48
N ILE A 494 -17.92 -24.78 13.68
CA ILE A 494 -17.39 -25.06 12.34
C ILE A 494 -18.48 -24.86 11.29
N VAL A 495 -18.07 -24.56 10.06
CA VAL A 495 -19.00 -24.42 8.93
C VAL A 495 -19.58 -25.78 8.57
N LYS A 496 -20.90 -25.92 8.68
CA LYS A 496 -21.66 -27.10 8.25
C LYS A 496 -22.05 -27.00 6.78
N LYS A 497 -22.51 -25.84 6.33
CA LYS A 497 -23.02 -25.61 4.97
C LYS A 497 -22.90 -24.14 4.58
N ILE A 498 -22.62 -23.88 3.31
CA ILE A 498 -22.67 -22.54 2.70
C ILE A 498 -23.59 -22.60 1.47
N SER A 499 -24.51 -21.63 1.37
CA SER A 499 -25.39 -21.42 0.21
C SER A 499 -25.07 -20.08 -0.46
N ASN A 500 -25.13 -20.03 -1.80
CA ASN A 500 -24.93 -18.83 -2.62
C ASN A 500 -23.55 -18.14 -2.49
N ALA A 501 -22.56 -18.87 -1.98
CA ALA A 501 -21.17 -18.46 -1.93
C ALA A 501 -20.26 -19.69 -1.92
N ARG A 502 -18.97 -19.48 -2.19
CA ARG A 502 -17.93 -20.50 -2.12
C ARG A 502 -16.76 -20.04 -1.27
N VAL A 503 -16.13 -20.97 -0.55
CA VAL A 503 -14.89 -20.70 0.17
C VAL A 503 -13.75 -20.53 -0.83
N THR A 504 -12.98 -19.46 -0.68
CA THR A 504 -11.81 -19.16 -1.53
C THR A 504 -10.49 -19.29 -0.78
N GLY A 505 -10.50 -19.36 0.55
CA GLY A 505 -9.31 -19.52 1.36
C GLY A 505 -9.62 -19.68 2.84
N THR A 506 -8.66 -20.20 3.59
CA THR A 506 -8.73 -20.40 5.05
C THR A 506 -7.39 -20.02 5.68
N ASN A 507 -7.42 -19.42 6.86
CA ASN A 507 -6.22 -19.05 7.63
C ASN A 507 -6.53 -19.07 9.14
N GLY A 508 -6.21 -20.17 9.82
CA GLY A 508 -6.65 -20.39 11.20
C GLY A 508 -8.17 -20.45 11.28
N ASP A 509 -8.75 -19.71 12.22
CA ASP A 509 -10.21 -19.61 12.40
C ASP A 509 -10.91 -18.80 11.28
N LEU A 510 -10.15 -18.02 10.50
CA LEU A 510 -10.69 -17.20 9.42
C LEU A 510 -10.92 -18.03 8.16
N PHE A 511 -12.07 -17.85 7.52
CA PHE A 511 -12.27 -18.26 6.13
C PHE A 511 -12.75 -17.11 5.25
N SER A 512 -12.32 -17.12 4.00
CA SER A 512 -12.72 -16.16 2.98
C SER A 512 -13.75 -16.79 2.06
N ILE A 513 -14.80 -16.04 1.74
CA ILE A 513 -15.84 -16.44 0.80
C ILE A 513 -15.88 -15.49 -0.40
N ARG A 514 -16.30 -16.05 -1.53
CA ARG A 514 -16.76 -15.31 -2.70
C ARG A 514 -18.24 -15.57 -2.89
N THR A 515 -19.04 -14.51 -2.92
CA THR A 515 -20.48 -14.63 -3.20
C THR A 515 -20.69 -14.92 -4.68
N ASP A 516 -21.76 -15.66 -4.97
CA ASP A 516 -22.27 -15.75 -6.33
C ASP A 516 -23.06 -14.47 -6.68
N SER A 517 -23.46 -14.32 -7.94
CA SER A 517 -24.37 -13.25 -8.33
C SER A 517 -25.78 -13.59 -7.86
N LEU A 518 -26.34 -12.74 -6.99
CA LEU A 518 -27.59 -13.00 -6.28
C LEU A 518 -28.76 -12.27 -6.94
N ARG A 519 -29.94 -12.88 -6.89
CA ARG A 519 -31.23 -12.22 -7.18
C ARG A 519 -31.68 -11.35 -6.01
N ASN A 520 -32.63 -10.44 -6.25
CA ASN A 520 -33.11 -9.48 -5.24
C ASN A 520 -33.58 -10.11 -3.92
N ASN A 521 -34.13 -11.32 -3.94
CA ASN A 521 -34.61 -12.03 -2.75
C ASN A 521 -33.60 -13.04 -2.16
N GLU A 522 -32.42 -13.18 -2.74
CA GLU A 522 -31.40 -14.12 -2.28
C GLU A 522 -30.40 -13.45 -1.32
N CYS A 523 -29.85 -14.25 -0.41
CA CYS A 523 -28.76 -13.91 0.48
C CYS A 523 -27.75 -15.07 0.54
N VAL A 524 -26.56 -14.80 1.08
CA VAL A 524 -25.61 -15.86 1.45
C VAL A 524 -26.03 -16.40 2.80
N GLU A 525 -26.08 -17.72 2.93
CA GLU A 525 -26.37 -18.39 4.20
C GLU A 525 -25.20 -19.29 4.59
N ILE A 526 -24.75 -19.17 5.83
CA ILE A 526 -23.69 -19.98 6.42
C ILE A 526 -24.25 -20.62 7.69
N GLU A 527 -24.46 -21.94 7.63
CA GLU A 527 -24.86 -22.73 8.79
C GLU A 527 -23.62 -23.21 9.54
N PHE A 528 -23.61 -22.97 10.85
CA PHE A 528 -22.58 -23.48 11.76
C PHE A 528 -23.10 -24.66 12.58
N THR A 529 -22.16 -25.50 13.03
CA THR A 529 -22.41 -26.58 13.99
C THR A 529 -21.27 -26.64 15.01
N GLU A 530 -21.56 -27.14 16.21
CA GLU A 530 -20.54 -27.33 17.24
C GLU A 530 -19.44 -28.29 16.78
N TRP A 531 -18.21 -27.94 17.11
CA TRP A 531 -17.07 -28.82 16.92
C TRP A 531 -17.09 -29.95 17.96
N ASN A 532 -17.41 -31.16 17.52
CA ASN A 532 -17.25 -32.39 18.30
C ASN A 532 -16.03 -33.14 17.78
N HIS A 533 -15.19 -33.70 18.67
CA HIS A 533 -13.96 -34.44 18.34
C HIS A 533 -14.12 -35.67 17.40
N GLY A 534 -15.31 -35.91 16.83
CA GLY A 534 -15.62 -37.00 15.92
C GLY A 534 -16.10 -36.60 14.51
N ASN A 535 -16.07 -35.31 14.14
CA ASN A 535 -16.45 -34.80 12.81
C ASN A 535 -15.28 -34.19 12.05
#